data_AF-A0A068LBJ4-F1
#
_entry.id   AF-A0A068LBJ4-F1
#
_cell.length_a   1.000
_cell.length_b   1.000
_cell.length_c   1.000
_cell.angle_alpha   90.00
_cell.angle_beta   90.00
_cell.angle_gamma   90.00
#
_symmetry.space_group_name_H-M   'P 1'
#
loop_
_entity.id
_entity.type
_entity.pdbx_description
1 polymer ?
#
loop_
_entity_poly.entity_id
_entity_poly.type
_entity_poly.pdbx_seq_one_letter_code
_entity_poly.pdbx_strand_id
1 'polypeptide(L)'
;TTTSVGLGDGLRAIGKNAFIALREPSLGPVFGVKGGAAGGGYAQVIPMEDINLHFTGDFHAIGAANNLLAAMLDNHIQQGNSLNIDVRRVVWKRCVDMNDRQLRSIVCGLGAVGNGVPREDGYDITVASEIMAILCLSSSITDLKERLARIVVAYTRENKPILAKDLKAEGAMAALLKDALKPNLVQTLEGTPAFV
;
A
#
# COMPACT_ATOMS: atom_id res chain seq x y z
N THR A 1 11.48 -14.64 10.05
CA THR A 1 10.22 -14.67 10.82
C THR A 1 10.23 -15.71 11.91
N THR A 2 10.50 -17.00 11.64
CA THR A 2 10.47 -18.08 12.63
C THR A 2 11.27 -17.77 13.90
N THR A 3 12.50 -17.28 13.77
CA THR A 3 13.33 -16.86 14.93
C THR A 3 12.71 -15.71 15.72
N SER A 4 12.07 -14.74 15.07
CA SER A 4 11.40 -13.63 15.75
C SER A 4 10.22 -14.13 16.59
N VAL A 5 9.42 -15.04 16.02
CA VAL A 5 8.30 -15.67 16.73
C VAL A 5 8.81 -16.50 17.91
N GLY A 6 9.73 -17.45 17.66
CA GLY A 6 10.26 -18.33 18.69
C GLY A 6 11.05 -17.60 19.79
N LEU A 7 11.70 -16.47 19.46
CA LEU A 7 12.33 -15.62 20.48
C LEU A 7 11.28 -14.93 21.37
N GLY A 8 10.18 -14.44 20.79
CA GLY A 8 9.07 -13.87 21.55
C GLY A 8 8.47 -14.89 22.53
N ASP A 9 8.21 -16.09 22.03
CA ASP A 9 7.73 -17.22 22.83
C ASP A 9 8.72 -17.59 23.94
N GLY A 10 10.00 -17.75 23.59
CA GLY A 10 11.07 -18.06 24.56
C GLY A 10 11.23 -16.98 25.64
N LEU A 11 11.11 -15.69 25.30
CA LEU A 11 11.16 -14.60 26.27
C LEU A 11 10.01 -14.68 27.27
N ARG A 12 8.79 -15.01 26.82
CA ARG A 12 7.65 -15.20 27.72
C ARG A 12 7.78 -16.45 28.57
N ALA A 13 8.33 -17.54 28.03
CA ALA A 13 8.60 -18.76 28.78
C ALA A 13 9.55 -18.53 29.96
N ILE A 14 10.49 -17.58 29.86
CA ILE A 14 11.38 -17.18 30.96
C ILE A 14 10.83 -16.02 31.83
N GLY A 15 9.53 -15.71 31.71
CA GLY A 15 8.84 -14.72 32.54
C GLY A 15 9.05 -13.26 32.14
N LYS A 16 9.56 -12.97 30.93
CA LYS A 16 9.62 -11.59 30.42
C LYS A 16 8.30 -11.21 29.76
N ASN A 17 7.86 -9.97 29.98
CA ASN A 17 6.73 -9.41 29.24
C ASN A 17 7.21 -8.99 27.84
N ALA A 18 6.87 -9.80 26.83
CA ALA A 18 7.31 -9.62 25.46
C ALA A 18 6.15 -9.77 24.48
N PHE A 19 6.23 -9.03 23.37
CA PHE A 19 5.38 -9.15 22.20
C PHE A 19 6.26 -9.00 20.95
N ILE A 20 5.74 -9.42 19.80
CA ILE A 20 6.46 -9.30 18.52
C ILE A 20 5.74 -8.36 17.57
N ALA A 21 6.48 -7.81 16.60
CA ALA A 21 5.92 -7.04 15.49
C ALA A 21 6.48 -7.62 14.18
N LEU A 22 5.58 -7.97 13.26
CA LEU A 22 5.88 -8.53 11.95
C LEU A 22 5.25 -7.65 10.86
N ARG A 23 5.43 -8.04 9.60
CA ARG A 23 4.77 -7.39 8.46
C ARG A 23 3.68 -8.31 7.94
N GLU A 24 2.54 -7.74 7.59
CA GLU A 24 1.53 -8.39 6.74
C GLU A 24 2.15 -8.84 5.40
N PRO A 25 1.90 -10.08 4.96
CA PRO A 25 2.31 -10.54 3.63
C PRO A 25 1.37 -10.06 2.52
N SER A 26 1.96 -9.80 1.35
CA SER A 26 1.19 -9.55 0.13
C SER A 26 0.42 -10.78 -0.32
N LEU A 27 -0.81 -10.54 -0.79
CA LEU A 27 -1.76 -11.54 -1.28
C LEU A 27 -1.28 -12.19 -2.58
N GLY A 28 -0.77 -11.39 -3.53
CA GLY A 28 -0.38 -11.88 -4.86
C GLY A 28 0.58 -13.08 -4.85
N PRO A 29 1.70 -13.03 -4.09
CA PRO A 29 2.64 -14.14 -3.97
C PRO A 29 2.09 -15.44 -3.39
N VAL A 30 1.01 -15.36 -2.59
CA VAL A 30 0.36 -16.53 -1.96
C VAL A 30 -0.21 -17.46 -3.03
N PHE A 31 -0.78 -16.89 -4.10
CA PHE A 31 -1.29 -17.64 -5.25
C PHE A 31 -0.22 -18.04 -6.27
N GLY A 32 1.05 -17.69 -6.02
CA GLY A 32 2.18 -18.09 -6.85
C GLY A 32 2.95 -19.26 -6.27
N VAL A 33 3.98 -18.96 -5.49
CA VAL A 33 4.97 -19.94 -4.99
C VAL A 33 5.13 -19.87 -3.47
N LYS A 34 4.69 -18.79 -2.81
CA LYS A 34 5.08 -18.46 -1.44
C LYS A 34 3.89 -18.58 -0.48
N GLY A 35 3.72 -19.75 0.14
CA GLY A 35 2.76 -19.95 1.22
C GLY A 35 3.44 -19.90 2.59
N GLY A 36 3.21 -18.85 3.37
CA GLY A 36 3.65 -18.74 4.77
C GLY A 36 4.71 -17.67 5.02
N ALA A 37 4.28 -16.46 5.36
CA ALA A 37 5.19 -15.37 5.76
C ALA A 37 5.33 -15.20 7.28
N ALA A 38 4.40 -15.78 8.05
CA ALA A 38 4.20 -15.55 9.47
C ALA A 38 4.86 -16.62 10.38
N GLY A 39 5.98 -17.20 9.95
CA GLY A 39 6.74 -18.21 10.71
C GLY A 39 6.68 -19.60 10.08
N GLY A 40 7.01 -20.63 10.85
CA GLY A 40 6.95 -22.03 10.42
C GLY A 40 7.21 -23.03 11.55
N GLY A 41 6.74 -24.28 11.39
CA GLY A 41 6.81 -25.29 12.46
C GLY A 41 5.98 -24.90 13.68
N TYR A 42 6.54 -25.03 14.89
CA TYR A 42 5.88 -24.62 16.15
C TYR A 42 5.99 -23.12 16.45
N ALA A 43 6.77 -22.35 15.67
CA ALA A 43 6.93 -20.91 15.84
C ALA A 43 6.20 -20.16 14.72
N GLN A 44 4.89 -20.00 14.89
CA GLN A 44 3.99 -19.35 13.92
C GLN A 44 3.05 -18.35 14.59
N VAL A 45 2.63 -17.34 13.83
CA VAL A 45 1.52 -16.44 14.16
C VAL A 45 0.23 -16.95 13.52
N ILE A 46 -0.88 -16.86 14.25
CA ILE A 46 -2.20 -17.37 13.88
C ILE A 46 -3.29 -16.29 14.05
N PRO A 47 -4.40 -16.36 13.29
CA PRO A 47 -4.73 -17.35 12.25
C PRO A 47 -3.99 -17.11 10.92
N MET A 48 -3.28 -18.12 10.43
CA MET A 48 -2.39 -17.98 9.26
C MET A 48 -3.16 -17.80 7.94
N GLU A 49 -4.36 -18.37 7.84
CA GLU A 49 -5.23 -18.23 6.66
C GLU A 49 -5.73 -16.80 6.47
N ASP A 50 -6.14 -16.13 7.55
CA ASP A 50 -6.55 -14.72 7.49
C ASP A 50 -5.35 -13.83 7.17
N ILE A 51 -4.21 -14.03 7.84
CA ILE A 51 -2.99 -13.24 7.65
C ILE A 51 -2.45 -13.34 6.22
N ASN A 52 -2.55 -14.51 5.58
CA ASN A 52 -2.07 -14.68 4.21
C ASN A 52 -3.08 -14.23 3.14
N LEU A 53 -4.31 -13.88 3.50
CA LEU A 53 -5.36 -13.51 2.55
C LEU A 53 -5.73 -12.04 2.68
N HIS A 54 -6.93 -11.75 3.16
CA HIS A 54 -7.45 -10.38 3.24
C HIS A 54 -7.13 -9.71 4.57
N PHE A 55 -6.79 -10.51 5.58
CA PHE A 55 -6.60 -10.10 6.95
C PHE A 55 -7.63 -9.05 7.40
N THR A 56 -7.19 -7.87 7.81
CA THR A 56 -8.02 -6.75 8.24
C THR A 56 -8.38 -5.78 7.11
N GLY A 57 -7.87 -6.03 5.89
CA GLY A 57 -8.15 -5.24 4.70
C GLY A 57 -7.19 -4.06 4.47
N ASP A 58 -6.06 -4.02 5.17
CA ASP A 58 -5.10 -2.91 5.10
C ASP A 58 -4.55 -2.74 3.68
N PHE A 59 -4.20 -3.84 3.01
CA PHE A 59 -3.68 -3.78 1.64
C PHE A 59 -4.75 -3.37 0.63
N HIS A 60 -6.02 -3.68 0.90
CA HIS A 60 -7.13 -3.16 0.09
C HIS A 60 -7.28 -1.64 0.25
N ALA A 61 -7.16 -1.13 1.48
CA ALA A 61 -7.21 0.30 1.76
C ALA A 61 -6.04 1.06 1.09
N ILE A 62 -4.83 0.50 1.15
CA ILE A 62 -3.64 1.05 0.47
C ILE A 62 -3.84 1.06 -1.05
N GLY A 63 -4.32 -0.05 -1.62
CA GLY A 63 -4.63 -0.14 -3.04
C GLY A 63 -5.69 0.88 -3.48
N ALA A 64 -6.74 1.06 -2.68
CA ALA A 64 -7.79 2.05 -2.92
C ALA A 64 -7.24 3.49 -2.88
N ALA A 65 -6.44 3.84 -1.88
CA ALA A 65 -5.83 5.17 -1.78
C ALA A 65 -4.87 5.45 -2.95
N ASN A 66 -4.02 4.49 -3.32
CA ASN A 66 -3.10 4.62 -4.45
C ASN A 66 -3.84 4.86 -5.77
N ASN A 67 -4.88 4.07 -6.03
CA ASN A 67 -5.63 4.13 -7.27
C ASN A 67 -6.60 5.31 -7.31
N LEU A 68 -7.07 5.81 -6.15
CA LEU A 68 -7.77 7.09 -6.07
C LEU A 68 -6.87 8.24 -6.55
N LEU A 69 -5.62 8.29 -6.10
CA LEU A 69 -4.67 9.32 -6.55
C LEU A 69 -4.44 9.28 -8.06
N ALA A 70 -4.25 8.07 -8.62
CA ALA A 70 -4.12 7.89 -10.06
C ALA A 70 -5.39 8.33 -10.83
N ALA A 71 -6.57 8.00 -10.32
CA ALA A 71 -7.85 8.41 -10.92
C ALA A 71 -8.06 9.94 -10.85
N MET A 72 -7.73 10.57 -9.72
CA MET A 72 -7.82 12.02 -9.57
C MET A 72 -6.84 12.76 -10.48
N LEU A 73 -5.64 12.22 -10.67
CA LEU A 73 -4.64 12.75 -11.61
C LEU A 73 -5.16 12.74 -13.04
N ASP A 74 -5.65 11.59 -13.54
CA ASP A 74 -6.13 11.48 -14.91
C ASP A 74 -7.43 12.29 -15.11
N ASN A 75 -8.30 12.36 -14.11
CA ASN A 75 -9.48 13.22 -14.14
C ASN A 75 -9.09 14.71 -14.21
N HIS A 76 -8.09 15.15 -13.45
CA HIS A 76 -7.61 16.54 -13.52
C HIS A 76 -7.09 16.89 -14.93
N ILE A 77 -6.37 15.96 -15.55
CA ILE A 77 -5.90 16.11 -16.94
C ILE A 77 -7.10 16.23 -17.89
N GLN A 78 -8.11 15.36 -17.76
CA GLN A 78 -9.31 15.38 -18.60
C GLN A 78 -10.14 16.66 -18.44
N GLN A 79 -10.28 17.19 -17.23
CA GLN A 79 -11.14 18.34 -16.91
C GLN A 79 -10.49 19.71 -17.21
N GLY A 80 -9.43 19.72 -18.01
CA GLY A 80 -8.79 20.96 -18.49
C GLY A 80 -7.33 21.13 -18.07
N ASN A 81 -6.77 20.20 -17.30
CA ASN A 81 -5.34 20.15 -16.96
C ASN A 81 -4.76 21.51 -16.50
N SER A 82 -5.45 22.19 -15.59
CA SER A 82 -5.05 23.54 -15.13
C SER A 82 -3.69 23.59 -14.41
N LEU A 83 -3.13 22.43 -14.07
CA LEU A 83 -1.78 22.28 -13.49
C LEU A 83 -0.70 22.08 -14.56
N ASN A 84 -1.06 22.07 -15.84
CA ASN A 84 -0.15 21.88 -16.98
C ASN A 84 0.72 20.60 -16.85
N ILE A 85 0.12 19.51 -16.37
CA ILE A 85 0.78 18.20 -16.25
C ILE A 85 1.21 17.72 -17.65
N ASP A 86 2.46 17.30 -17.78
CA ASP A 86 2.94 16.56 -18.95
C ASP A 86 2.64 15.08 -18.76
N VAL A 87 1.75 14.52 -19.59
CA VAL A 87 1.33 13.11 -19.50
C VAL A 87 2.49 12.11 -19.69
N ARG A 88 3.59 12.56 -20.30
CA ARG A 88 4.83 11.76 -20.48
C ARG A 88 5.74 11.79 -19.25
N ARG A 89 5.44 12.66 -18.27
CA ARG A 89 6.19 12.85 -17.03
C ARG A 89 5.34 12.56 -15.79
N VAL A 90 4.32 11.74 -15.94
CA VAL A 90 3.61 11.15 -14.81
C VAL A 90 4.51 10.07 -14.23
N VAL A 91 4.85 10.19 -12.95
CA VAL A 91 5.68 9.20 -12.24
C VAL A 91 4.85 8.30 -11.34
N TRP A 92 3.64 8.73 -10.98
CA TRP A 92 2.70 7.93 -10.21
C TRP A 92 2.12 6.79 -11.04
N LYS A 93 2.23 5.57 -10.52
CA LYS A 93 1.68 4.35 -11.12
C LYS A 93 0.45 3.86 -10.36
N ARG A 94 -0.35 3.05 -11.04
CA ARG A 94 -1.44 2.29 -10.41
C ARG A 94 -0.86 1.10 -9.64
N CYS A 95 -1.68 0.46 -8.81
CA CYS A 95 -1.24 -0.77 -8.13
C CYS A 95 -2.36 -1.80 -7.99
N VAL A 96 -1.94 -3.06 -7.88
CA VAL A 96 -2.82 -4.20 -7.59
C VAL A 96 -2.04 -5.24 -6.81
N ASP A 97 -2.65 -5.87 -5.80
CA ASP A 97 -1.97 -6.88 -4.98
C ASP A 97 -2.05 -8.27 -5.62
N MET A 98 -1.61 -8.36 -6.87
CA MET A 98 -1.61 -9.58 -7.68
C MET A 98 -0.29 -9.70 -8.44
N ASN A 99 0.15 -10.94 -8.63
CA ASN A 99 1.33 -11.24 -9.45
C ASN A 99 0.99 -11.19 -10.95
N ASP A 100 0.60 -10.01 -11.44
CA ASP A 100 0.20 -9.80 -12.83
C ASP A 100 1.29 -9.10 -13.65
N ARG A 101 2.04 -9.89 -14.43
CA ARG A 101 3.08 -9.35 -15.30
C ARG A 101 2.52 -8.55 -16.49
N GLN A 102 1.26 -8.75 -16.85
CA GLN A 102 0.63 -8.12 -18.03
C GLN A 102 0.44 -6.62 -17.83
N LEU A 103 0.33 -6.17 -16.58
CA LEU A 103 0.07 -4.77 -16.23
C LEU A 103 1.33 -3.92 -16.02
N ARG A 104 2.54 -4.49 -16.22
CA ARG A 104 3.81 -3.76 -16.03
C ARG A 104 3.96 -2.55 -16.95
N SER A 105 3.43 -2.64 -18.16
CA SER A 105 3.48 -1.58 -19.17
C SER A 105 2.18 -1.60 -19.95
N ILE A 106 1.43 -0.51 -19.88
CA ILE A 106 0.14 -0.36 -20.52
C ILE A 106 0.03 1.01 -21.19
N VAL A 107 -0.98 1.16 -22.04
CA VAL A 107 -1.48 2.46 -22.48
C VAL A 107 -2.90 2.61 -21.94
N CYS A 108 -3.17 3.66 -21.18
CA CYS A 108 -4.51 3.95 -20.63
C CYS A 108 -5.14 5.16 -21.34
N GLY A 109 -6.40 5.46 -21.03
CA GLY A 109 -7.11 6.63 -21.58
C GLY A 109 -7.44 6.53 -23.07
N LEU A 110 -7.56 5.31 -23.60
CA LEU A 110 -7.92 5.05 -25.00
C LEU A 110 -9.44 5.11 -25.23
N GLY A 111 -9.83 5.23 -26.51
CA GLY A 111 -11.23 5.19 -26.95
C GLY A 111 -11.78 6.58 -27.27
N ALA A 112 -13.02 6.84 -26.87
CA ALA A 112 -13.72 8.09 -27.18
C ALA A 112 -13.15 9.28 -26.38
N VAL A 113 -13.44 10.51 -26.82
CA VAL A 113 -12.99 11.76 -26.16
C VAL A 113 -13.38 11.83 -24.67
N GLY A 114 -14.49 11.19 -24.28
CA GLY A 114 -14.93 11.11 -22.88
C GLY A 114 -14.15 10.13 -22.01
N ASN A 115 -13.29 9.27 -22.57
CA ASN A 115 -12.61 8.20 -21.86
C ASN A 115 -11.26 8.62 -21.23
N GLY A 116 -10.78 9.82 -21.54
CA GLY A 116 -9.52 10.35 -21.01
C GLY A 116 -8.53 10.78 -22.08
N VAL A 117 -7.30 11.05 -21.64
CA VAL A 117 -6.17 11.41 -22.49
C VAL A 117 -5.20 10.21 -22.55
N PRO A 118 -4.86 9.70 -23.76
CA PRO A 118 -3.93 8.59 -23.89
C PRO A 118 -2.56 8.88 -23.28
N ARG A 119 -2.04 7.94 -22.47
CA ARG A 119 -0.67 7.97 -21.95
C ARG A 119 -0.16 6.57 -21.63
N GLU A 120 1.17 6.44 -21.60
CA GLU A 120 1.82 5.25 -21.04
C GLU A 120 1.65 5.23 -19.51
N ASP A 121 1.46 4.04 -18.98
CA ASP A 121 1.30 3.80 -17.55
C ASP A 121 1.76 2.39 -17.17
N GLY A 122 1.69 2.06 -15.89
CA GLY A 122 1.92 0.70 -15.41
C GLY A 122 1.35 0.47 -14.03
N TYR A 123 1.37 -0.79 -13.63
CA TYR A 123 1.01 -1.22 -12.29
C TYR A 123 2.22 -1.77 -11.56
N ASP A 124 2.36 -1.39 -10.30
CA ASP A 124 3.23 -2.07 -9.34
C ASP A 124 2.38 -2.95 -8.39
N ILE A 125 3.02 -3.88 -7.69
CA ILE A 125 2.35 -4.62 -6.62
C ILE A 125 2.04 -3.66 -5.46
N THR A 126 0.89 -3.80 -4.79
CA THR A 126 0.43 -2.80 -3.78
C THR A 126 1.46 -2.49 -2.70
N VAL A 127 2.21 -3.50 -2.23
CA VAL A 127 3.28 -3.31 -1.23
C VAL A 127 4.46 -2.47 -1.70
N ALA A 128 4.61 -2.24 -3.01
CA ALA A 128 5.62 -1.37 -3.59
C ALA A 128 5.17 0.10 -3.72
N SER A 129 3.90 0.40 -3.44
CA SER A 129 3.38 1.77 -3.47
C SER A 129 4.06 2.65 -2.41
N GLU A 130 4.29 3.92 -2.72
CA GLU A 130 4.74 4.91 -1.73
C GLU A 130 3.71 5.08 -0.59
N ILE A 131 2.42 4.81 -0.85
CA ILE A 131 1.37 4.81 0.18
C ILE A 131 1.69 3.80 1.29
N MET A 132 2.22 2.61 0.94
CA MET A 132 2.66 1.61 1.91
C MET A 132 3.79 2.15 2.79
N ALA A 133 4.82 2.73 2.16
CA ALA A 133 5.94 3.31 2.89
C ALA A 133 5.50 4.44 3.82
N ILE A 134 4.59 5.30 3.36
CA ILE A 134 4.02 6.39 4.14
C ILE A 134 3.21 5.86 5.32
N LEU A 135 2.37 4.83 5.13
CA LEU A 135 1.61 4.20 6.22
C LEU A 135 2.55 3.66 7.31
N CYS A 136 3.59 2.91 6.93
CA CYS A 136 4.56 2.33 7.87
C CYS A 136 5.42 3.37 8.61
N LEU A 137 5.59 4.57 8.06
CA LEU A 137 6.42 5.63 8.62
C LEU A 137 5.63 6.76 9.30
N SER A 138 4.30 6.64 9.33
CA SER A 138 3.42 7.64 9.94
C SER A 138 3.24 7.39 11.43
N SER A 139 3.31 8.46 12.21
CA SER A 139 3.12 8.46 13.66
C SER A 139 1.70 8.80 14.10
N SER A 140 0.88 9.36 13.20
CA SER A 140 -0.51 9.75 13.45
C SER A 140 -1.27 9.95 12.14
N ILE A 141 -2.60 10.08 12.21
CA ILE A 141 -3.43 10.40 11.04
C ILE A 141 -3.08 11.78 10.43
N THR A 142 -2.63 12.72 11.26
CA THR A 142 -2.19 14.04 10.81
C THR A 142 -0.87 13.93 10.04
N ASP A 143 0.12 13.22 10.60
CA ASP A 143 1.41 12.95 9.94
C ASP A 143 1.22 12.16 8.63
N LEU A 144 0.33 11.17 8.63
CA LEU A 144 -0.07 10.42 7.43
C LEU A 144 -0.55 11.37 6.33
N LYS A 145 -1.54 12.21 6.65
CA LYS A 145 -2.11 13.17 5.69
C LYS A 145 -1.05 14.15 5.15
N GLU A 146 -0.17 14.64 6.01
CA GLU A 146 0.91 15.56 5.61
C GLU A 146 1.95 14.89 4.70
N ARG A 147 2.27 13.60 4.94
CA ARG A 147 3.15 12.81 4.07
C ARG A 147 2.52 12.55 2.72
N LEU A 148 1.25 12.13 2.71
CA LEU A 148 0.47 11.94 1.49
C LEU A 148 0.43 13.20 0.63
N ALA A 149 0.26 14.38 1.26
CA ALA A 149 0.24 15.67 0.58
C ALA A 149 1.55 16.01 -0.18
N ARG A 150 2.68 15.42 0.22
CA ARG A 150 4.02 15.70 -0.34
C ARG A 150 4.45 14.73 -1.44
N ILE A 151 3.64 13.72 -1.75
CA ILE A 151 3.91 12.77 -2.84
C ILE A 151 4.03 13.54 -4.15
N VAL A 152 5.12 13.33 -4.89
CA VAL A 152 5.28 13.84 -6.26
C VAL A 152 4.60 12.87 -7.21
N VAL A 153 3.61 13.34 -7.96
CA VAL A 153 2.82 12.48 -8.86
C VAL A 153 3.17 12.65 -10.34
N ALA A 154 3.60 13.85 -10.71
CA ALA A 154 3.94 14.18 -12.08
C ALA A 154 4.82 15.43 -12.13
N TYR A 155 5.22 15.81 -13.34
CA TYR A 155 5.89 17.07 -13.60
C TYR A 155 5.15 17.88 -14.67
N THR A 156 5.24 19.20 -14.58
CA THR A 156 4.77 20.09 -15.65
C THR A 156 5.70 20.03 -16.87
N ARG A 157 5.28 20.65 -17.98
CA ARG A 157 6.11 20.83 -19.18
C ARG A 157 7.41 21.58 -18.90
N GLU A 158 7.39 22.49 -17.92
CA GLU A 158 8.54 23.26 -17.43
C GLU A 158 9.33 22.52 -16.34
N ASN A 159 9.08 21.23 -16.13
CA ASN A 159 9.75 20.36 -15.15
C ASN A 159 9.53 20.75 -13.69
N LYS A 160 8.40 21.37 -13.35
CA LYS A 160 8.02 21.65 -11.96
C LYS A 160 7.29 20.43 -11.36
N PRO A 161 7.60 20.00 -10.14
CA PRO A 161 6.90 18.88 -9.51
C PRO A 161 5.44 19.24 -9.23
N ILE A 162 4.55 18.30 -9.49
CA ILE A 162 3.14 18.34 -9.08
C ILE A 162 2.95 17.37 -7.93
N LEU A 163 2.36 17.84 -6.85
CA LEU A 163 2.16 17.10 -5.61
C LEU A 163 0.72 16.60 -5.49
N ALA A 164 0.49 15.56 -4.69
CA ALA A 164 -0.85 15.04 -4.45
C ALA A 164 -1.80 16.09 -3.83
N LYS A 165 -1.27 17.04 -3.04
CA LYS A 165 -2.06 18.17 -2.52
C LYS A 165 -2.51 19.16 -3.58
N ASP A 166 -1.78 19.28 -4.70
CA ASP A 166 -2.17 20.14 -5.80
C ASP A 166 -3.42 19.58 -6.51
N LEU A 167 -3.61 18.25 -6.42
CA LEU A 167 -4.83 17.54 -6.81
C LEU A 167 -5.88 17.44 -5.69
N LYS A 168 -5.60 17.97 -4.48
CA LYS A 168 -6.46 17.90 -3.28
C LYS A 168 -6.82 16.47 -2.86
N ALA A 169 -5.91 15.52 -3.06
CA ALA A 169 -6.17 14.09 -2.84
C ALA A 169 -5.88 13.61 -1.41
N GLU A 170 -5.06 14.34 -0.64
CA GLU A 170 -4.50 13.91 0.65
C GLU A 170 -5.56 13.61 1.71
N GLY A 171 -6.63 14.41 1.76
CA GLY A 171 -7.71 14.21 2.73
C GLY A 171 -8.52 12.95 2.44
N ALA A 172 -8.81 12.69 1.17
CA ALA A 172 -9.57 11.51 0.76
C ALA A 172 -8.74 10.22 0.89
N MET A 173 -7.45 10.26 0.55
CA MET A 173 -6.54 9.14 0.80
C MET A 173 -6.40 8.84 2.30
N ALA A 174 -6.23 9.87 3.14
CA ALA A 174 -6.15 9.67 4.59
C ALA A 174 -7.45 9.08 5.16
N ALA A 175 -8.62 9.45 4.61
CA ALA A 175 -9.90 8.87 5.01
C ALA A 175 -9.99 7.37 4.70
N LEU A 176 -9.52 6.95 3.52
CA LEU A 176 -9.46 5.52 3.13
C LEU A 176 -8.52 4.70 4.03
N LEU A 177 -7.45 5.32 4.52
CA LEU A 177 -6.42 4.68 5.35
C LEU A 177 -6.69 4.78 6.86
N LYS A 178 -7.78 5.42 7.27
CA LYS A 178 -8.05 5.73 8.69
C LYS A 178 -8.01 4.49 9.59
N ASP A 179 -8.63 3.40 9.15
CA ASP A 179 -8.69 2.16 9.93
C ASP A 179 -7.44 1.31 9.72
N ALA A 180 -6.88 1.28 8.51
CA ALA A 180 -5.62 0.59 8.20
C ALA A 180 -4.38 1.14 8.93
N LEU A 181 -4.48 2.36 9.50
CA LEU A 181 -3.41 2.91 10.36
C LEU A 181 -3.36 2.24 11.74
N LYS A 182 -4.41 1.51 12.15
CA LYS A 182 -4.48 0.86 13.45
C LYS A 182 -3.72 -0.48 13.40
N PRO A 183 -2.76 -0.75 14.31
CA PRO A 183 -2.05 -2.02 14.32
C PRO A 183 -2.98 -3.21 14.58
N ASN A 184 -2.74 -4.33 13.89
CA ASN A 184 -3.55 -5.54 14.00
C ASN A 184 -2.97 -6.47 15.07
N LEU A 185 -3.75 -6.76 16.11
CA LEU A 185 -3.32 -7.67 17.17
C LEU A 185 -3.76 -9.10 16.87
N VAL A 186 -2.79 -10.01 16.84
CA VAL A 186 -2.94 -11.45 16.73
C VAL A 186 -2.03 -12.14 17.77
N GLN A 187 -1.82 -13.45 17.66
CA GLN A 187 -1.02 -14.20 18.62
C GLN A 187 -0.19 -15.32 17.97
N THR A 188 0.85 -15.76 18.68
CA THR A 188 1.59 -16.98 18.34
C THR A 188 0.83 -18.24 18.79
N LEU A 189 1.31 -19.42 18.40
CA LEU A 189 0.78 -20.70 18.89
C LEU A 189 0.86 -20.84 20.43
N GLU A 190 1.83 -20.18 21.07
CA GLU A 190 2.00 -20.16 22.53
C GLU A 190 1.26 -18.98 23.19
N GLY A 191 0.43 -18.26 22.45
CA GLY A 191 -0.38 -17.15 22.93
C GLY A 191 0.42 -15.87 23.18
N THR A 192 1.62 -15.71 22.60
CA THR A 192 2.42 -14.47 22.63
C THR A 192 1.74 -13.40 21.78
N PRO A 193 1.47 -12.20 22.31
CA PRO A 193 0.89 -11.11 21.53
C PRO A 193 1.79 -10.74 20.33
N ALA A 194 1.18 -10.54 19.18
CA ALA A 194 1.87 -10.20 17.94
C ALA A 194 1.12 -9.10 17.19
N PHE A 195 1.82 -8.03 16.81
CA PHE A 195 1.33 -7.08 15.81
C PHE A 195 1.78 -7.54 14.41
N VAL A 196 0.88 -7.48 13.44
CA VAL A 196 1.14 -7.80 12.02
C VAL A 196 0.72 -6.65 11.14
#